data_AF-A0A5R8N5P2-F1
#
_entry.id   AF-A0A5R8N5P2-F1
#
_cell.length_a   1.000
_cell.length_b   1.000
_cell.length_c   1.000
_cell.angle_alpha   90.00
_cell.angle_beta   90.00
_cell.angle_gamma   90.00
#
_symmetry.space_group_name_H-M   'P 1'
#
loop_
_entity.id
_entity.type
_entity.pdbx_description
1 polymer ?
#
loop_
_entity_poly.entity_id
_entity_poly.type
_entity_poly.pdbx_seq_one_letter_code
_entity_poly.pdbx_strand_id
1 'polypeptide(L)'
;MCDLSGETGPGTRPPTRDTPRGHSGDHGAASVLSTSPTGSPRLEVRGAVLRRGTARDGTPLDRLLAELAEAAVALLTDPDVGKVRGCEGPGCRLLFLPAHPRRRWCSPDLCGNRVRVARYYQRHK
;
A
#
# COMPACT_ATOMS: atom_id res chain seq x y z
N MET A 1 12.26 21.30 -52.79
CA MET A 1 11.99 22.34 -51.77
C MET A 1 10.67 21.97 -51.11
N CYS A 2 10.73 21.17 -50.04
CA CYS A 2 9.63 20.86 -49.12
C CYS A 2 10.25 20.80 -47.72
N ASP A 3 10.07 21.86 -46.95
CA ASP A 3 10.53 22.00 -45.58
C ASP A 3 9.73 21.10 -44.63
N LEU A 4 10.41 20.16 -43.98
CA LEU A 4 9.94 19.45 -42.79
C LEU A 4 10.35 20.25 -41.55
N SER A 5 9.57 21.27 -41.19
CA SER A 5 9.56 21.82 -39.83
C SER A 5 8.69 20.88 -38.97
N GLY A 6 9.10 20.31 -37.83
CA GLY A 6 10.09 20.78 -36.87
C GLY A 6 9.44 21.37 -35.61
N GLU A 7 8.21 20.99 -35.23
CA GLU A 7 7.51 21.56 -34.07
C GLU A 7 7.74 20.70 -32.82
N THR A 8 8.81 21.03 -32.09
CA THR A 8 9.11 20.45 -30.77
C THR A 8 8.30 21.20 -29.72
N GLY A 9 7.15 20.65 -29.33
CA GLY A 9 6.30 21.23 -28.27
C GLY A 9 7.04 21.28 -26.92
N PRO A 10 6.81 22.32 -26.09
CA PRO A 10 7.50 22.48 -24.80
C PRO A 10 7.09 21.36 -23.84
N GLY A 11 8.08 20.57 -23.42
CA GLY A 11 7.88 19.48 -22.47
C GLY A 11 7.36 19.97 -21.13
N THR A 12 6.08 19.71 -20.86
CA THR A 12 5.42 19.96 -19.58
C THR A 12 6.16 19.19 -18.48
N ARG A 13 6.93 19.90 -17.64
CA ARG A 13 7.51 19.36 -16.41
C ARG A 13 6.34 18.88 -15.52
N PRO A 14 6.26 17.59 -15.16
CA PRO A 14 5.28 17.17 -14.16
C PRO A 14 5.61 17.86 -12.83
N PRO A 15 4.60 18.30 -12.06
CA PRO A 15 4.85 18.96 -10.79
C PRO A 15 5.59 18.01 -9.86
N THR A 16 6.77 18.41 -9.39
CA THR A 16 7.47 17.75 -8.28
C THR A 16 6.65 17.99 -7.02
N ARG A 17 5.71 17.08 -6.75
CA ARG A 17 4.99 17.06 -5.48
C ARG A 17 5.98 16.74 -4.37
N ASP A 18 5.98 17.58 -3.35
CA ASP A 18 6.69 17.39 -2.09
C ASP A 18 6.60 15.92 -1.65
N THR A 19 7.78 15.35 -1.43
CA THR A 19 7.89 14.03 -0.80
C THR A 19 7.35 14.20 0.62
N PRO A 20 6.31 13.46 1.05
CA PRO A 20 5.84 13.55 2.42
C PRO A 20 6.98 13.09 3.32
N ARG A 21 7.55 14.06 4.04
CA ARG A 21 8.51 13.86 5.13
C ARG A 21 7.83 12.91 6.12
N GLY A 22 8.56 11.89 6.59
CA GLY A 22 8.01 10.85 7.46
C GLY A 22 7.15 11.45 8.58
N HIS A 23 5.87 11.10 8.59
CA HIS A 23 4.94 11.51 9.64
C HIS A 23 5.29 10.71 10.89
N SER A 24 6.05 11.32 11.79
CA SER A 24 6.16 10.87 13.17
C SER A 24 4.82 11.11 13.86
N GLY A 25 4.11 10.02 14.10
CA GLY A 25 3.11 9.84 15.16
C GLY A 25 2.20 11.01 15.50
N ASP A 26 1.07 11.09 14.79
CA ASP A 26 -0.19 11.51 15.40
C ASP A 26 -1.29 10.63 14.77
N HIS A 27 -1.44 9.42 15.30
CA HIS A 27 -2.60 8.57 15.01
C HIS A 27 -3.78 9.14 15.78
N GLY A 28 -4.25 10.33 15.38
CA GLY A 28 -5.54 10.85 15.83
C GLY A 28 -6.56 9.73 15.65
N ALA A 29 -7.28 9.38 16.72
CA ALA A 29 -8.16 8.23 16.78
C ALA A 29 -9.22 8.33 15.67
N ALA A 30 -8.92 7.77 14.50
CA ALA A 30 -9.88 7.57 13.45
C ALA A 30 -10.77 6.44 13.94
N SER A 31 -11.96 6.79 14.47
CA SER A 31 -12.99 5.81 14.75
C SER A 31 -13.46 5.23 13.42
N VAL A 32 -12.82 4.16 12.97
CA VAL A 32 -13.38 3.34 11.89
C VAL A 32 -14.54 2.59 12.53
N LEU A 33 -15.75 3.14 12.40
CA LEU A 33 -16.99 2.41 12.64
C LEU A 33 -17.04 1.28 11.61
N SER A 34 -16.44 0.15 11.96
CA SER A 34 -16.57 -1.08 11.19
C SER A 34 -17.99 -1.58 11.44
N THR A 35 -18.92 -1.25 10.54
CA THR A 35 -20.24 -1.89 10.47
C THR A 35 -20.06 -3.31 9.92
N SER A 36 -19.17 -4.09 10.53
CA SER A 36 -18.98 -5.49 10.16
C SER A 36 -20.12 -6.32 10.76
N PRO A 37 -20.66 -7.30 10.03
CA PRO A 37 -21.60 -8.25 10.60
C PRO A 37 -20.93 -8.92 11.80
N THR A 38 -21.61 -8.90 12.95
CA THR A 38 -21.14 -9.50 14.20
C THR A 38 -20.65 -10.92 13.94
N GLY A 39 -19.34 -11.14 14.08
CA GLY A 39 -18.76 -12.48 13.96
C GLY A 39 -19.16 -13.32 15.18
N SER A 40 -19.84 -14.45 14.96
CA SER A 40 -20.13 -15.42 16.03
C SER A 40 -19.06 -16.53 16.02
N PRO A 41 -18.61 -17.01 17.19
CA PRO A 41 -17.65 -18.10 17.24
C PRO A 41 -18.26 -19.37 16.64
N ARG A 42 -17.55 -20.01 15.71
CA ARG A 42 -17.96 -21.27 15.08
C ARG A 42 -16.89 -22.34 15.29
N LEU A 43 -17.33 -23.56 15.57
CA LEU A 43 -16.46 -24.72 15.56
C LEU A 43 -16.50 -25.36 14.17
N GLU A 44 -15.35 -25.46 13.52
CA GLU A 44 -15.19 -26.19 12.27
C GLU A 44 -14.55 -27.55 12.54
N VAL A 45 -15.21 -28.61 12.07
CA VAL A 45 -14.71 -29.99 12.18
C VAL A 45 -14.20 -30.42 10.81
N ARG A 46 -12.91 -30.73 10.71
CA ARG A 46 -12.29 -31.32 9.51
C ARG A 46 -11.65 -32.66 9.88
N GLY A 47 -12.39 -33.75 9.66
CA GLY A 47 -12.00 -35.07 10.15
C GLY A 47 -11.90 -35.06 11.68
N ALA A 48 -10.74 -35.46 12.23
CA ALA A 48 -10.48 -35.44 13.67
C ALA A 48 -9.98 -34.07 14.19
N VAL A 49 -9.84 -33.05 13.33
CA VAL A 49 -9.30 -31.74 13.71
C VAL A 49 -10.44 -30.76 13.99
N LEU A 50 -10.43 -30.18 15.19
CA LEU A 50 -11.31 -29.10 15.60
C LEU A 50 -10.59 -27.75 15.41
N ARG A 51 -11.18 -26.82 14.66
CA ARG A 51 -10.67 -25.45 14.50
C ARG A 51 -11.71 -24.44 14.97
N ARG A 52 -11.25 -23.42 15.69
CA ARG A 52 -12.06 -22.23 15.96
C ARG A 52 -12.08 -21.36 14.70
N GLY A 53 -13.28 -21.07 14.20
CA GLY A 53 -13.55 -20.12 13.14
C GLY A 53 -14.53 -19.05 13.61
N THR A 54 -14.85 -18.13 12.71
CA THR A 54 -15.82 -17.05 12.91
C THR A 54 -16.89 -17.19 11.82
N ALA A 55 -18.12 -17.45 12.22
CA ALA A 55 -19.26 -17.32 11.32
C ALA A 55 -19.60 -15.84 11.19
N ARG A 56 -19.81 -15.40 9.95
CA ARG A 56 -20.28 -14.06 9.64
C ARG A 56 -21.56 -14.16 8.83
N ASP A 57 -22.53 -13.34 9.18
CA ASP A 57 -23.73 -13.18 8.37
C ASP A 57 -23.44 -12.28 7.15
N GLY A 58 -24.38 -12.22 6.21
CA GLY A 58 -24.24 -11.42 4.99
C GLY A 58 -23.77 -12.20 3.76
N THR A 59 -23.59 -11.48 2.66
CA THR A 59 -23.14 -12.03 1.38
C THR A 59 -21.68 -12.47 1.44
N PRO A 60 -21.20 -13.34 0.54
CA PRO A 60 -19.79 -13.70 0.47
C PRO A 60 -18.85 -12.48 0.37
N LEU A 61 -19.28 -11.40 -0.30
CA LEU A 61 -18.52 -10.16 -0.38
C LEU A 61 -18.44 -9.46 0.98
N ASP A 62 -19.55 -9.36 1.71
CA ASP A 62 -19.58 -8.74 3.05
C ASP A 62 -18.65 -9.48 4.01
N ARG A 63 -18.64 -10.82 3.95
CA ARG A 63 -17.74 -11.64 4.76
C ARG A 63 -16.28 -11.36 4.43
N LEU A 64 -15.92 -11.27 3.15
CA LEU A 64 -14.56 -10.95 2.71
C LEU A 64 -14.13 -9.55 3.16
N LEU A 65 -15.00 -8.56 3.02
CA LEU A 65 -14.72 -7.19 3.45
C LEU A 65 -14.55 -7.11 4.96
N ALA A 66 -15.34 -7.85 5.74
CA ALA A 66 -15.19 -7.94 7.18
C ALA A 66 -13.85 -8.56 7.59
N GLU A 67 -13.43 -9.65 6.95
CA GLU A 67 -12.10 -10.26 7.17
C GLU A 67 -10.97 -9.29 6.82
N LEU A 68 -11.08 -8.57 5.70
CA LEU A 68 -10.09 -7.56 5.30
C LEU A 68 -10.04 -6.38 6.28
N ALA A 69 -11.21 -5.92 6.74
CA ALA A 69 -11.29 -4.82 7.70
C ALA A 69 -10.67 -5.21 9.04
N GLU A 70 -10.94 -6.41 9.55
CA GLU A 70 -10.32 -6.92 10.77
C GLU A 70 -8.81 -7.09 10.63
N ALA A 71 -8.33 -7.64 9.50
CA ALA A 71 -6.91 -7.74 9.24
C ALA A 71 -6.24 -6.36 9.15
N ALA A 72 -6.90 -5.38 8.54
CA ALA A 72 -6.42 -4.01 8.46
C ALA A 72 -6.38 -3.34 9.84
N VAL A 73 -7.43 -3.50 10.66
CA VAL A 73 -7.46 -3.00 12.03
C VAL A 73 -6.33 -3.64 12.83
N ALA A 74 -6.18 -4.97 12.79
CA ALA A 74 -5.12 -5.68 13.48
C ALA A 74 -3.73 -5.14 13.10
N LEU A 75 -3.46 -4.97 11.80
CA LEU A 75 -2.21 -4.39 11.31
C LEU A 75 -1.98 -2.94 11.78
N LEU A 76 -3.03 -2.12 11.78
CA LEU A 76 -2.94 -0.70 12.15
C LEU A 76 -2.81 -0.50 13.66
N THR A 77 -3.32 -1.43 14.46
CA THR A 77 -3.22 -1.43 15.92
C THR A 77 -1.99 -2.17 16.45
N ASP A 78 -1.24 -2.84 15.58
CA ASP A 78 -0.05 -3.57 15.96
C ASP A 78 1.05 -2.61 16.47
N PRO A 79 1.74 -2.89 17.59
CA PRO A 79 2.84 -2.06 18.08
C PRO A 79 3.95 -1.83 17.05
N ASP A 80 4.13 -2.76 16.12
CA ASP A 80 5.10 -2.70 15.03
C ASP A 80 4.59 -1.97 13.79
N VAL A 81 3.40 -1.34 13.81
CA VAL A 81 2.85 -0.58 12.67
C VAL A 81 3.85 0.47 12.13
N GLY A 82 4.68 1.04 13.00
CA GLY A 82 5.76 1.96 12.61
C GLY A 82 6.85 1.36 11.71
N LYS A 83 6.89 0.02 11.57
CA LYS A 83 7.78 -0.67 10.61
C LYS A 83 7.24 -0.59 9.18
N VAL A 84 5.94 -0.35 8.98
CA VAL A 84 5.34 -0.15 7.66
C VAL A 84 5.86 1.16 7.06
N ARG A 85 6.29 1.11 5.80
CA ARG A 85 6.85 2.27 5.09
C ARG A 85 6.10 2.53 3.79
N GLY A 86 6.01 3.80 3.42
CA GLY A 86 5.63 4.22 2.07
C GLY A 86 6.76 3.99 1.08
N CYS A 87 6.43 3.57 -0.14
CA CYS A 87 7.41 3.43 -1.21
C CYS A 87 7.97 4.78 -1.65
N GLU A 88 9.31 4.93 -1.67
CA GLU A 88 9.99 6.13 -2.17
C GLU A 88 10.10 6.17 -3.73
N GLY A 89 9.35 5.32 -4.43
CA GLY A 89 9.33 5.27 -5.89
C GLY A 89 8.49 6.42 -6.50
N PRO A 90 8.89 7.01 -7.64
CA PRO A 90 8.15 8.11 -8.27
C PRO A 90 6.69 7.74 -8.55
N GLY A 91 5.75 8.45 -7.91
CA GLY A 91 4.31 8.21 -8.07
C GLY A 91 3.79 6.90 -7.47
N CYS A 92 4.59 6.16 -6.71
CA CYS A 92 4.12 4.95 -6.02
C CYS A 92 3.45 5.32 -4.70
N ARG A 93 2.25 4.79 -4.43
CA ARG A 93 1.51 5.00 -3.18
C ARG A 93 1.41 3.73 -2.31
N LEU A 94 2.15 2.68 -2.68
CA LEU A 94 2.07 1.41 -1.99
C LEU A 94 2.77 1.50 -0.63
N LEU A 95 2.11 0.98 0.40
CA LEU A 95 2.69 0.71 1.71
C LEU A 95 3.30 -0.70 1.71
N PHE A 96 4.42 -0.87 2.39
CA PHE A 96 5.08 -2.17 2.47
C PHE A 96 5.79 -2.36 3.80
N LEU A 97 5.93 -3.62 4.22
CA LEU A 97 6.80 -4.00 5.32
C LEU A 97 8.20 -4.30 4.76
N PRO A 98 9.25 -3.59 5.19
CA PRO A 98 10.61 -3.82 4.69
C PRO A 98 11.20 -5.10 5.29
N ALA A 99 11.74 -5.99 4.45
CA ALA A 99 12.48 -7.17 4.92
C ALA A 99 13.80 -6.80 5.64
N HIS A 100 14.29 -5.57 5.46
CA HIS A 100 15.49 -5.03 6.11
C HIS A 100 15.36 -3.51 6.27
N PRO A 101 15.90 -2.90 7.34
CA PRO A 101 15.66 -1.49 7.68
C PRO A 101 16.06 -0.46 6.60
N ARG A 102 16.98 -0.82 5.70
CA ARG A 102 17.47 0.04 4.61
C ARG A 102 16.61 -0.01 3.34
N ARG A 103 15.59 -0.88 3.27
CA ARG A 103 14.73 -1.02 2.09
C ARG A 103 13.81 0.20 1.96
N ARG A 104 13.93 0.89 0.82
CA ARG A 104 13.21 2.14 0.52
C ARG A 104 12.05 1.98 -0.47
N TRP A 105 11.98 0.83 -1.15
CA TRP A 105 11.03 0.59 -2.23
C TRP A 105 10.24 -0.69 -2.02
N CYS A 106 8.96 -0.66 -2.40
CA CYS A 106 8.05 -1.80 -2.26
C CYS A 106 8.46 -3.02 -3.10
N SER A 107 9.16 -2.78 -4.22
CA SER A 107 9.77 -3.81 -5.06
C SER A 107 11.10 -3.27 -5.61
N PRO A 108 12.21 -4.00 -5.46
CA PRO A 108 13.49 -3.66 -6.08
C PRO A 108 13.38 -3.60 -7.61
N ASP A 109 12.64 -4.52 -8.21
CA ASP A 109 12.54 -4.66 -9.66
C ASP A 109 11.56 -3.68 -10.29
N LEU A 110 10.47 -3.33 -9.58
CA LEU A 110 9.49 -2.39 -10.11
C LEU A 110 9.87 -0.94 -9.78
N CYS A 111 9.89 -0.59 -8.49
CA CYS A 111 10.12 0.78 -8.05
C CYS A 111 11.61 1.12 -7.98
N GLY A 112 12.47 0.18 -7.61
CA GLY A 112 13.92 0.40 -7.59
C GLY A 112 14.49 0.64 -8.99
N ASN A 113 14.04 -0.10 -10.02
CA ASN A 113 14.40 0.18 -11.41
C ASN A 113 13.89 1.54 -11.86
N ARG A 114 12.62 1.87 -11.60
CA ARG A 114 12.06 3.19 -11.96
C ARG A 114 12.87 4.35 -11.38
N VAL A 115 13.31 4.24 -10.12
CA VAL A 115 14.18 5.26 -9.49
C VAL A 115 15.55 5.34 -10.17
N ARG A 116 16.17 4.20 -10.48
CA ARG A 116 17.48 4.16 -11.18
C ARG A 116 17.39 4.81 -12.56
N VAL A 117 16.37 4.45 -13.33
CA VAL A 117 16.11 5.01 -14.67
C VAL A 117 15.84 6.50 -14.60
N ALA A 118 14.99 6.95 -13.67
CA ALA A 118 14.74 8.38 -13.48
C ALA A 118 16.03 9.15 -13.15
N ARG A 119 16.88 8.61 -12.28
CA ARG A 119 18.18 9.22 -11.95
C ARG A 119 19.14 9.25 -13.14
N TYR A 120 19.14 8.22 -13.97
CA TYR A 120 19.94 8.20 -15.20
C TYR A 120 19.54 9.35 -16.13
N TYR A 121 18.25 9.49 -16.43
CA TYR A 121 17.74 10.57 -17.29
C TYR A 121 17.98 11.97 -16.73
N GLN A 122 17.91 12.17 -15.41
CA GLN A 122 18.22 13.47 -14.79
C GLN A 122 19.71 13.85 -14.88
N ARG A 123 20.61 12.88 -15.06
CA ARG A 123 22.06 13.11 -15.20
C ARG A 123 22.52 13.24 -16.66
N HIS A 124 21.79 12.65 -17.59
CA HIS A 124 22.12 12.61 -19.02
C HIS A 124 21.22 13.52 -19.85
N LYS A 125 20.57 14.47 -19.18
CA LYS A 125 19.87 15.60 -19.77
C LYS A 125 20.66 16.86 -19.45
#